data_AF-Q207R2-F1
#
_entry.id   AF-Q207R2-F1
#
_cell.length_a   1.000
_cell.length_b   1.000
_cell.length_c   1.000
_cell.angle_alpha   90.00
_cell.angle_beta   90.00
_cell.angle_gamma   90.00
#
_symmetry.space_group_name_H-M   'P 1'
#
loop_
_entity.id
_entity.type
_entity.pdbx_description
1 polymer ?
#
loop_
_entity_poly.entity_id
_entity_poly.type
_entity_poly.pdbx_seq_one_letter_code
_entity_poly.pdbx_strand_id
1 'polypeptide(L)'
;TEHQQLEGWRWNRPGDRILDLDIPMSVGIVDPRANPTQLNTVEFLWDPSKRTSVFIQVHCISTEFTMRKHGGEKGVPFRIQIDTFKENDAGDYTEHLHSASCQIKVFKPKGADRKQKTDREKMDKRAPQEKEKYQPSYETTILTECSPWPEATYVNNSPSPGFSSTHNSFPTEGNGSPTHQPEPV
;
A
#
# COMPACT_ATOMS: atom_id res chain seq x y z
N THR A 1 -0.71 -16.28 -1.89
CA THR A 1 0.16 -15.55 -0.93
C THR A 1 0.83 -14.39 -1.65
N GLU A 2 1.41 -13.42 -0.94
CA GLU A 2 2.16 -12.31 -1.56
C GLU A 2 3.24 -12.83 -2.51
N HIS A 3 4.02 -13.81 -2.06
CA HIS A 3 5.06 -14.46 -2.87
C HIS A 3 4.54 -14.94 -4.23
N GLN A 4 3.43 -15.68 -4.26
CA GLN A 4 2.81 -16.16 -5.51
C GLN A 4 2.38 -15.02 -6.44
N GLN A 5 1.92 -13.89 -5.88
CA GLN A 5 1.54 -12.73 -6.68
C GLN A 5 2.77 -12.05 -7.30
N LEU A 6 3.87 -11.92 -6.54
CA LEU A 6 5.14 -11.38 -7.03
C LEU A 6 5.77 -12.28 -8.10
N GLU A 7 5.74 -13.60 -7.91
CA GLU A 7 6.19 -14.57 -8.92
C GLU A 7 5.35 -14.50 -10.20
N GLY A 8 4.02 -14.45 -10.05
CA GLY A 8 3.11 -14.28 -11.18
C GLY A 8 3.35 -12.97 -11.93
N TRP A 9 3.66 -11.89 -11.20
CA TRP A 9 4.03 -10.60 -11.82
C TRP A 9 5.33 -10.71 -12.61
N ARG A 10 6.38 -11.28 -12.00
CA ARG A 10 7.69 -11.53 -12.62
C ARG A 10 7.59 -12.32 -13.92
N TRP A 11 6.78 -13.38 -13.91
CA TRP A 11 6.60 -14.24 -15.08
C TRP A 11 6.02 -13.48 -16.28
N ASN A 12 5.08 -12.57 -16.02
CA ASN A 12 4.43 -11.79 -17.08
C ASN A 12 5.26 -10.58 -17.54
N ARG A 13 6.35 -10.26 -16.83
CA ARG A 13 7.22 -9.09 -17.06
C ARG A 13 8.69 -9.45 -16.86
N PRO A 14 9.25 -10.29 -17.75
CA PRO A 14 10.63 -10.75 -17.60
C PRO A 14 11.60 -9.56 -17.70
N GLY A 15 12.40 -9.37 -16.65
CA GLY A 15 13.42 -8.30 -16.57
C GLY A 15 12.95 -7.03 -15.87
N ASP A 16 11.64 -6.83 -15.70
CA ASP A 16 11.13 -5.65 -15.00
C ASP A 16 11.24 -5.82 -13.48
N ARG A 17 11.35 -4.69 -12.78
CA ARG A 17 11.29 -4.59 -11.31
C ARG A 17 10.02 -3.89 -10.88
N ILE A 18 9.50 -4.25 -9.72
CA ILE A 18 8.30 -3.60 -9.13
C ILE A 18 8.66 -2.24 -8.55
N LEU A 19 9.80 -2.15 -7.86
CA LEU A 19 10.31 -0.94 -7.22
C LEU A 19 11.71 -0.64 -7.72
N ASP A 20 11.95 0.63 -8.09
CA ASP A 20 13.25 1.11 -8.55
C ASP A 20 13.55 2.53 -8.04
N LEU A 21 14.82 2.95 -8.18
CA LEU A 21 15.29 4.30 -7.88
C LEU A 21 15.47 5.10 -9.18
N ASP A 22 14.90 6.30 -9.21
CA ASP A 22 15.23 7.30 -10.23
C ASP A 22 16.50 8.04 -9.79
N ILE A 23 17.66 7.46 -10.12
CA ILE A 23 18.97 7.97 -9.70
C ILE A 23 19.21 9.41 -10.20
N PRO A 24 18.94 9.78 -11.47
CA PRO A 24 19.14 11.15 -11.95
C PRO A 24 18.31 12.21 -11.22
N MET A 25 17.12 11.84 -10.73
CA MET A 25 16.27 12.75 -9.94
C MET A 25 16.65 12.78 -8.45
N SER A 26 17.30 11.74 -7.95
CA SER A 26 17.68 11.60 -6.55
C SER A 26 18.91 12.44 -6.19
N VAL A 27 18.99 12.85 -4.93
CA VAL A 27 20.05 13.71 -4.40
C VAL A 27 20.58 13.11 -3.11
N GLY A 28 21.90 13.02 -2.96
CA GLY A 28 22.55 12.58 -1.71
C GLY A 28 22.52 11.07 -1.45
N ILE A 29 22.02 10.26 -2.40
CA ILE A 29 22.12 8.81 -2.35
C ILE A 29 23.51 8.34 -2.81
N VAL A 30 24.01 7.28 -2.20
CA VAL A 30 25.30 6.65 -2.49
C VAL A 30 25.08 5.15 -2.64
N ASP A 31 25.83 4.52 -3.55
CA ASP A 31 25.80 3.06 -3.74
C ASP A 31 24.38 2.46 -3.84
N PRO A 32 23.56 2.89 -4.82
CA PRO A 32 22.25 2.32 -5.03
C PRO A 32 22.36 0.86 -5.47
N ARG A 33 21.65 -0.02 -4.77
CA ARG A 33 21.66 -1.48 -5.00
C ARG A 33 20.25 -1.99 -5.23
N ALA A 34 20.14 -2.91 -6.16
CA ALA A 34 18.88 -3.55 -6.53
C ALA A 34 19.14 -5.03 -6.82
N ASN A 35 18.82 -5.90 -5.86
CA ASN A 35 19.01 -7.34 -6.03
C ASN A 35 18.06 -7.87 -7.13
N PRO A 36 18.56 -8.50 -8.21
CA PRO A 36 17.73 -9.01 -9.32
C PRO A 36 16.66 -10.03 -8.89
N THR A 37 16.82 -10.67 -7.74
CA THR A 37 15.87 -11.65 -7.20
C THR A 37 14.80 -11.04 -6.30
N GLN A 38 15.01 -9.83 -5.76
CA GLN A 38 14.07 -9.11 -4.90
C GLN A 38 13.49 -7.93 -5.69
N LEU A 39 12.39 -8.14 -6.40
CA LEU A 39 11.85 -7.16 -7.36
C LEU A 39 11.22 -5.92 -6.71
N ASN A 40 10.88 -6.01 -5.44
CA ASN A 40 10.14 -5.01 -4.66
C ASN A 40 11.02 -4.32 -3.60
N THR A 41 12.34 -4.50 -3.66
CA THR A 41 13.29 -3.92 -2.71
C THR A 41 14.39 -3.18 -3.46
N VAL A 42 14.79 -2.03 -2.92
CA VAL A 42 15.97 -1.26 -3.34
C VAL A 42 16.67 -0.76 -2.09
N GLU A 43 17.98 -0.65 -2.17
CA GLU A 43 18.84 -0.24 -1.07
C GLU A 43 19.74 0.90 -1.53
N PHE A 44 20.09 1.80 -0.63
CA PHE A 44 21.06 2.86 -0.89
C PHE A 44 21.65 3.34 0.44
N LEU A 45 22.83 3.91 0.37
CA LEU A 45 23.48 4.59 1.48
C LEU A 45 23.25 6.10 1.40
N TRP A 46 23.32 6.77 2.54
CA TRP A 46 23.22 8.22 2.60
C TRP A 46 23.98 8.76 3.82
N ASP A 47 24.38 10.03 3.75
CA ASP A 47 24.99 10.74 4.86
C ASP A 47 23.90 11.48 5.65
N PRO A 48 23.66 11.13 6.93
CA PRO A 48 22.63 11.78 7.74
C PRO A 48 22.90 13.26 8.02
N SER A 49 24.12 13.72 7.80
CA SER A 49 24.52 15.13 7.96
C SER A 49 24.24 15.97 6.71
N LYS A 50 23.80 15.34 5.61
CA LYS A 50 23.53 15.99 4.32
C LYS A 50 22.06 15.90 3.96
N ARG A 51 21.63 16.80 3.08
CA ARG A 51 20.30 16.72 2.47
C ARG A 51 20.26 15.53 1.52
N THR A 52 19.33 14.61 1.78
CA THR A 52 19.06 13.46 0.91
C THR A 52 17.60 13.46 0.47
N SER A 53 17.36 13.13 -0.80
CA SER A 53 16.04 12.95 -1.38
C SER A 53 16.09 11.83 -2.39
N VAL A 54 15.14 10.90 -2.28
CA VAL A 54 15.08 9.70 -3.11
C VAL A 54 13.81 9.74 -3.94
N PHE A 55 13.97 9.56 -5.25
CA PHE A 55 12.86 9.38 -6.17
C PHE A 55 12.69 7.89 -6.43
N ILE A 56 11.51 7.36 -6.13
CA ILE A 56 11.16 5.96 -6.33
C ILE A 56 10.20 5.80 -7.50
N GLN A 57 10.34 4.72 -8.24
CA GLN A 57 9.45 4.33 -9.32
C GLN A 57 8.75 3.02 -8.97
N VAL A 58 7.42 2.98 -9.10
CA VAL A 58 6.61 1.78 -8.83
C VAL A 58 5.97 1.33 -10.14
N HIS A 59 6.44 0.21 -10.69
CA HIS A 59 6.09 -0.26 -12.04
C HIS A 59 4.91 -1.23 -12.09
N CYS A 60 4.12 -1.29 -11.02
CA CYS A 60 2.92 -2.11 -10.96
C CYS A 60 1.72 -1.28 -10.50
N ILE A 61 0.53 -1.53 -11.07
CA ILE A 61 -0.69 -0.88 -10.60
C ILE A 61 -1.46 -1.77 -9.63
N SER A 62 -2.18 -1.15 -8.69
CA SER A 62 -2.92 -1.86 -7.63
C SER A 62 -3.96 -2.86 -8.13
N THR A 63 -4.50 -2.69 -9.35
CA THR A 63 -5.47 -3.62 -9.94
C THR A 63 -4.83 -4.83 -10.65
N GLU A 64 -3.50 -4.90 -10.75
CA GLU A 64 -2.83 -6.11 -11.27
C GLU A 64 -2.82 -7.25 -10.24
N PHE A 65 -3.02 -6.91 -8.98
CA PHE A 65 -2.99 -7.84 -7.85
C PHE A 65 -4.39 -8.21 -7.35
N THR A 66 -5.44 -7.85 -8.10
CA THR A 66 -6.82 -8.24 -7.79
C THR A 66 -7.16 -9.59 -8.43
N MET A 67 -8.14 -10.30 -7.84
CA MET A 67 -8.52 -11.64 -8.33
C MET A 67 -9.12 -11.58 -9.74
N ARG A 68 -9.83 -10.51 -10.08
CA ARG A 68 -10.41 -10.32 -11.42
C ARG A 68 -9.57 -9.32 -12.20
N LYS A 69 -9.07 -9.76 -13.36
CA LYS A 69 -8.34 -8.91 -14.32
C LYS A 69 -9.27 -7.99 -15.13
N HIS A 70 -10.59 -8.13 -14.99
CA HIS A 70 -11.56 -7.26 -15.64
C HIS A 70 -11.76 -5.98 -14.81
N GLY A 71 -11.82 -4.84 -15.50
CA GLY A 71 -11.90 -3.53 -14.88
C GLY A 71 -13.10 -3.36 -13.93
N GLY A 72 -12.95 -2.48 -12.94
CA GLY A 72 -14.00 -2.15 -11.97
C GLY A 72 -13.74 -2.65 -10.55
N GLU A 73 -12.80 -3.57 -10.35
CA GLU A 73 -12.42 -4.04 -9.02
C GLU A 73 -11.54 -3.00 -8.29
N LYS A 74 -11.72 -2.90 -6.96
CA LYS A 74 -10.91 -2.02 -6.11
C LYS A 74 -9.49 -2.59 -6.04
N GLY A 75 -8.52 -1.84 -6.57
CA GLY A 75 -7.11 -2.22 -6.51
C GLY A 75 -6.62 -2.46 -5.07
N VAL A 76 -5.72 -3.44 -4.93
CA VAL A 76 -5.08 -3.80 -3.67
C VAL A 76 -4.18 -2.64 -3.19
N PRO A 77 -4.33 -2.17 -1.95
CA PRO A 77 -3.41 -1.17 -1.40
C PRO A 77 -2.03 -1.81 -1.18
N PHE A 78 -0.97 -1.08 -1.54
CA PHE A 78 0.39 -1.49 -1.24
C PHE A 78 0.89 -0.77 0.00
N ARG A 79 1.94 -1.30 0.61
CA ARG A 79 2.70 -0.63 1.66
C ARG A 79 4.09 -0.31 1.10
N ILE A 80 4.48 0.95 1.16
CA ILE A 80 5.90 1.32 1.04
C ILE A 80 6.43 1.35 2.46
N GLN A 81 7.47 0.56 2.72
CA GLN A 81 8.18 0.52 4.00
C GLN A 81 9.63 0.95 3.75
N ILE A 82 10.16 1.75 4.68
CA ILE A 82 11.54 2.19 4.70
C ILE A 82 12.15 1.65 5.99
N ASP A 83 13.11 0.77 5.85
CA ASP A 83 13.92 0.24 6.94
C ASP A 83 15.30 0.89 6.89
N THR A 84 15.73 1.46 8.01
CA THR A 84 17.01 2.14 8.16
C THR A 84 17.93 1.29 9.01
N PHE A 85 19.14 1.05 8.50
CA PHE A 85 20.18 0.27 9.15
C PHE A 85 21.44 1.14 9.31
N LYS A 86 22.26 0.85 10.31
CA LYS A 86 23.62 1.38 10.41
C LYS A 86 24.65 0.27 10.21
N GLU A 87 25.85 0.72 9.89
CA GLU A 87 27.05 -0.10 9.82
C GLU A 87 27.35 -0.69 11.20
N ASN A 88 27.61 -1.99 11.24
CA ASN A 88 28.06 -2.72 12.42
C ASN A 88 29.60 -2.69 12.51
N ASP A 89 30.17 -3.27 13.58
CA ASP A 89 31.63 -3.31 13.79
C ASP A 89 32.40 -4.06 12.68
N ALA A 90 31.72 -4.91 11.90
CA ALA A 90 32.29 -5.66 10.77
C ALA A 90 32.23 -4.90 9.44
N GLY A 91 31.62 -3.70 9.41
CA GLY A 91 31.42 -2.91 8.19
C GLY A 91 30.16 -3.27 7.40
N ASP A 92 29.30 -4.13 7.92
CA ASP A 92 28.04 -4.52 7.28
C ASP A 92 26.86 -3.69 7.79
N TYR A 93 25.95 -3.30 6.90
CA TYR A 93 24.76 -2.51 7.24
C TYR A 93 23.61 -3.39 7.75
N THR A 94 23.84 -4.13 8.84
CA THR A 94 22.86 -5.10 9.36
C THR A 94 22.18 -4.67 10.67
N GLU A 95 22.66 -3.63 11.35
CA GLU A 95 22.07 -3.21 12.62
C GLU A 95 20.86 -2.29 12.35
N HIS A 96 19.66 -2.82 12.59
CA HIS A 96 18.41 -2.09 12.38
C HIS A 96 18.26 -0.93 13.36
N LEU A 97 17.82 0.22 12.85
CA LEU A 97 17.57 1.43 13.63
C LEU A 97 16.11 1.84 13.68
N HIS A 98 15.42 1.80 12.54
CA HIS A 98 14.09 2.39 12.41
C HIS A 98 13.33 1.81 11.22
N SER A 99 12.00 1.72 11.36
CA SER A 99 11.08 1.29 10.31
C SER A 99 9.88 2.21 10.29
N ALA A 100 9.56 2.74 9.11
CA ALA A 100 8.33 3.49 8.90
C ALA A 100 7.70 3.14 7.56
N SER A 101 6.38 3.30 7.47
CA SER A 101 5.63 2.94 6.28
C SER A 101 4.48 3.89 5.99
N CYS A 102 3.98 3.81 4.76
CA CYS A 102 2.71 4.39 4.37
C CYS A 102 1.98 3.45 3.39
N GLN A 103 0.65 3.57 3.35
CA GLN A 103 -0.15 2.88 2.35
C GLN A 103 -0.23 3.72 1.09
N ILE A 104 0.00 3.07 -0.05
CA ILE A 104 -0.15 3.68 -1.37
C ILE A 104 -1.14 2.91 -2.21
N LYS A 105 -1.66 3.57 -3.24
CA LYS A 105 -2.43 2.93 -4.30
C LYS A 105 -1.91 3.45 -5.62
N VAL A 106 -1.48 2.54 -6.48
CA VAL A 106 -0.87 2.88 -7.76
C VAL A 106 -1.92 2.75 -8.86
N PHE A 107 -2.04 3.79 -9.66
CA PHE A 107 -3.03 3.90 -10.72
C PHE A 107 -2.34 3.94 -12.08
N LYS A 108 -3.10 3.64 -13.14
CA LYS A 108 -2.69 4.01 -14.51
C LYS A 108 -2.48 5.53 -14.61
N PRO A 109 -1.72 6.02 -15.61
CA PRO A 109 -1.51 7.46 -15.83
C PRO A 109 -2.80 8.27 -15.75
N LYS A 110 -2.75 9.44 -15.11
CA LYS A 110 -3.89 10.34 -14.78
C LYS A 110 -4.95 9.75 -13.85
N GLY A 111 -4.86 8.46 -13.50
CA GLY A 111 -5.81 7.80 -12.60
C GLY A 111 -5.70 8.31 -11.16
N ALA A 112 -4.49 8.58 -10.70
CA ALA A 112 -4.24 9.17 -9.38
C ALA A 112 -4.82 10.60 -9.30
N ASP A 113 -4.55 11.46 -10.28
CA ASP A 113 -5.06 12.83 -10.33
C ASP A 113 -6.60 12.87 -10.35
N ARG A 114 -7.20 12.04 -11.21
CA ARG A 114 -8.67 11.92 -11.28
C ARG A 114 -9.24 11.46 -9.96
N LYS A 115 -8.61 10.45 -9.32
CA LYS A 115 -9.05 9.93 -8.03
C LYS A 115 -8.94 10.99 -6.93
N GLN A 116 -7.82 11.70 -6.85
CA GLN A 116 -7.60 12.77 -5.88
C GLN A 116 -8.63 13.90 -6.04
N LYS A 117 -8.90 14.33 -7.28
CA LYS A 117 -9.92 15.33 -7.59
C LYS A 117 -11.31 14.89 -7.14
N THR A 118 -11.73 13.68 -7.55
CA THR A 118 -13.05 13.14 -7.17
C THR A 118 -13.19 12.96 -5.66
N ASP A 119 -12.14 12.52 -4.96
CA ASP A 119 -12.19 12.33 -3.51
C ASP A 119 -12.25 13.66 -2.77
N ARG A 120 -11.53 14.69 -3.25
CA ARG A 120 -11.61 16.05 -2.71
C ARG A 120 -13.01 16.65 -2.87
N GLU A 121 -13.57 16.61 -4.07
CA GLU A 121 -14.94 17.09 -4.33
C GLU A 121 -15.99 16.36 -3.50
N LYS A 122 -15.80 15.05 -3.26
CA LYS A 122 -16.68 14.28 -2.37
C LYS A 122 -16.52 14.72 -0.92
N MET A 123 -15.30 14.93 -0.44
CA MET A 123 -15.05 15.40 0.91
C MET A 123 -15.59 16.80 1.15
N ASP A 124 -15.54 17.69 0.17
CA ASP A 124 -16.04 19.05 0.30
C ASP A 124 -17.56 19.10 0.51
N LYS A 125 -18.29 18.20 -0.17
CA LYS A 125 -19.76 18.08 -0.09
C LYS A 125 -20.28 17.40 1.18
N ARG A 126 -19.42 16.76 1.98
CA ARG A 126 -19.83 16.11 3.23
C ARG A 126 -20.15 17.12 4.32
N ALA A 127 -21.06 16.76 5.23
CA ALA A 127 -21.32 17.55 6.43
C ALA A 127 -20.10 17.57 7.36
N PRO A 128 -19.87 18.63 8.17
CA PRO A 128 -18.69 18.72 9.05
C PRO A 128 -18.49 17.49 9.95
N GLN A 129 -19.56 17.00 10.58
CA GLN A 129 -19.54 15.80 11.43
C GLN A 129 -19.15 14.51 10.68
N GLU A 130 -19.41 14.45 9.38
CA GLU A 130 -18.97 13.32 8.56
C GLU A 130 -17.51 13.46 8.14
N LYS A 131 -17.01 14.70 7.96
CA LYS A 131 -15.60 14.94 7.61
C LYS A 131 -14.67 14.49 8.73
N GLU A 132 -15.07 14.65 9.99
CA GLU A 132 -14.32 14.22 11.18
C GLU A 132 -14.09 12.70 11.24
N LYS A 133 -14.86 11.89 10.50
CA LYS A 133 -14.68 10.44 10.42
C LYS A 133 -13.53 10.00 9.50
N TYR A 134 -12.94 10.94 8.76
CA TYR A 134 -11.90 10.66 7.77
C TYR A 134 -10.56 11.27 8.20
N GLN A 135 -9.47 10.63 7.76
CA GLN A 135 -8.15 11.22 7.93
C GLN A 135 -8.04 12.52 7.11
N PRO A 136 -7.47 13.60 7.67
CA PRO A 136 -7.23 14.82 6.93
C PRO A 136 -6.28 14.60 5.74
N SER A 137 -6.47 15.36 4.67
CA SER A 137 -5.54 15.38 3.54
C SER A 137 -4.40 16.35 3.80
N TYR A 138 -3.18 15.94 3.49
CA TYR A 138 -1.96 16.76 3.59
C TYR A 138 -1.27 16.86 2.23
N GLU A 139 -0.43 17.88 2.05
CA GLU A 139 0.43 18.02 0.86
C GLU A 139 1.50 16.93 0.81
N THR A 140 2.07 16.61 1.96
CA THR A 140 3.09 15.58 2.13
C THR A 140 2.59 14.48 3.05
N THR A 141 2.82 13.22 2.67
CA THR A 141 2.59 12.08 3.53
C THR A 141 3.74 11.92 4.51
N ILE A 142 3.43 11.94 5.81
CA ILE A 142 4.37 11.55 6.86
C ILE A 142 4.24 10.04 7.06
N LEU A 143 5.37 9.32 7.00
CA LEU A 143 5.38 7.88 7.25
C LEU A 143 5.14 7.64 8.74
N THR A 144 4.42 6.56 9.04
CA THR A 144 4.15 6.14 10.42
C THR A 144 5.10 5.01 10.80
N GLU A 145 5.63 5.03 12.02
CA GLU A 145 6.42 3.95 12.58
C GLU A 145 5.70 2.60 12.44
N CYS A 146 6.44 1.54 12.12
CA CYS A 146 5.91 0.19 12.02
C CYS A 146 6.95 -0.83 12.48
N SER A 147 6.52 -2.08 12.68
CA SER A 147 7.44 -3.18 12.96
C SER A 147 8.42 -3.38 11.79
N PRO A 148 9.68 -3.74 12.08
CA PRO A 148 10.66 -4.06 11.04
C PRO A 148 10.24 -5.30 10.25
N TRP A 149 10.63 -5.34 8.97
CA TRP A 149 10.47 -6.51 8.11
C TRP A 149 11.79 -7.29 8.00
N PRO A 150 11.77 -8.63 8.01
CA PRO A 150 10.62 -9.50 8.32
C PRO A 150 10.20 -9.32 9.78
N GLU A 151 8.91 -9.52 10.10
CA GLU A 151 8.41 -9.40 11.47
C GLU A 151 9.36 -10.12 12.42
N ALA A 152 10.09 -9.35 13.23
CA ALA A 152 10.97 -9.92 14.21
C ALA A 152 10.06 -10.70 15.17
N THR A 153 10.26 -12.01 15.30
CA THR A 153 9.44 -12.91 16.15
C THR A 153 9.59 -12.63 17.65
N TYR A 154 10.10 -11.45 18.03
CA TYR A 154 10.05 -10.94 19.38
C TYR A 154 8.61 -10.56 19.70
N VAL A 155 7.90 -11.56 20.21
CA VAL A 155 6.65 -11.45 20.97
C VAL A 155 6.63 -10.16 21.78
N ASN A 156 5.86 -9.17 21.32
CA ASN A 156 5.41 -8.10 22.20
C ASN A 156 3.94 -7.83 21.94
N ASN A 157 3.13 -8.19 22.95
CA ASN A 157 1.69 -7.96 23.05
C ASN A 157 1.39 -6.46 23.13
N SER A 158 1.54 -5.76 22.01
CA SER A 158 1.05 -4.39 21.86
C SER A 158 -0.29 -4.48 21.14
N PRO A 159 -1.42 -4.05 21.75
CA PRO A 159 -2.69 -4.07 21.07
C PRO A 159 -2.63 -3.09 19.90
N SER A 160 -2.72 -3.61 18.68
CA SER A 160 -3.01 -2.82 17.49
C SER A 160 -4.27 -1.97 17.77
N PRO A 161 -4.32 -0.68 17.39
CA PRO A 161 -5.57 0.06 17.43
C PRO A 161 -6.56 -0.63 16.50
N GLY A 162 -7.47 -1.40 17.11
CA GLY A 162 -8.45 -2.21 16.41
C GLY A 162 -9.43 -1.30 15.68
N PHE A 163 -9.43 -1.37 14.36
CA PHE A 163 -10.57 -0.90 13.58
C PHE A 163 -11.74 -1.85 13.84
N SER A 164 -12.66 -1.45 14.72
CA SER A 164 -13.97 -2.09 14.82
C SER A 164 -14.74 -1.78 13.53
N SER A 165 -14.76 -2.71 12.60
CA SER A 165 -15.78 -2.75 11.55
C SER A 165 -17.04 -3.37 12.14
N THR A 166 -17.85 -2.55 12.80
CA THR A 166 -19.22 -2.93 13.18
C THR A 166 -20.04 -3.05 11.91
N HIS A 167 -20.22 -4.28 11.44
CA HIS A 167 -21.17 -4.61 10.39
C HIS A 167 -22.58 -4.43 10.98
N ASN A 168 -23.26 -3.34 10.63
CA ASN A 168 -24.70 -3.21 10.88
C ASN A 168 -25.44 -4.17 9.95
N SER A 169 -25.91 -5.28 10.50
CA SER A 169 -26.88 -6.17 9.87
C SER A 169 -28.24 -5.46 9.86
N PHE A 170 -28.76 -5.15 8.68
CA PHE A 170 -30.16 -4.76 8.51
C PHE A 170 -31.06 -5.99 8.72
N PRO A 171 -32.20 -5.89 9.44
CA PRO A 171 -33.16 -6.97 9.52
C PRO A 171 -34.01 -7.03 8.24
N THR A 172 -34.04 -8.20 7.61
CA THR A 172 -35.03 -8.58 6.58
C THR A 172 -36.39 -8.82 7.24
N GLU A 173 -37.35 -7.95 6.97
CA GLU A 173 -38.78 -8.23 7.18
C GLU A 173 -39.41 -8.82 5.91
N GLY A 174 -40.34 -9.76 6.10
CA GLY A 174 -41.50 -9.95 5.22
C GLY A 174 -41.46 -11.11 4.24
N ASN A 175 -41.68 -12.34 4.71
CA ASN A 175 -42.11 -13.45 3.84
C ASN A 175 -43.64 -13.61 3.95
N GLY A 176 -44.37 -12.92 3.07
CA GLY A 176 -45.81 -13.11 2.85
C GLY A 176 -46.05 -13.82 1.53
N SER A 177 -46.58 -15.05 1.58
CA SER A 177 -46.97 -15.83 0.40
C SER A 177 -48.27 -15.28 -0.22
N PRO A 178 -48.40 -15.26 -1.56
CA PRO A 178 -49.70 -15.32 -2.22
C PRO A 178 -49.93 -16.73 -2.78
N THR A 179 -51.06 -17.31 -2.37
CA THR A 179 -51.76 -18.43 -3.01
C THR A 179 -52.23 -18.07 -4.41
N HIS A 180 -52.07 -18.97 -5.38
CA HIS A 180 -53.06 -19.14 -6.46
C HIS A 180 -53.07 -20.59 -6.98
N GLN A 181 -54.28 -21.09 -7.17
CA GLN A 181 -54.69 -22.47 -7.49
C GLN A 181 -54.27 -22.94 -8.91
N PRO A 182 -54.21 -24.26 -9.16
CA PRO A 182 -54.22 -24.83 -10.51
C PRO A 182 -55.66 -25.04 -11.02
N GLU A 183 -55.92 -24.71 -12.30
CA GLU A 183 -57.11 -25.17 -13.04
C GLU A 183 -56.97 -26.64 -13.47
N PRO A 184 -58.06 -27.43 -13.52
CA PRO A 184 -58.07 -28.74 -14.14
C PRO A 184 -58.75 -28.76 -15.53
N VAL A 185 -58.11 -29.48 -16.45
CA VAL A 185 -58.52 -30.04 -17.77
C VAL A 185 -58.91 -29.06 -18.88
#